data_AF-F4X993-F1
#
_entry.id   AF-F4X993-F1
#
_cell.length_a   1.000
_cell.length_b   1.000
_cell.length_c   1.000
_cell.angle_alpha   90.00
_cell.angle_beta   90.00
_cell.angle_gamma   90.00
#
_symmetry.space_group_name_H-M   'P 1'
#
loop_
_entity.id
_entity.type
_entity.pdbx_description
1 polymer ?
#
loop_
_entity_poly.entity_id
_entity_poly.type
_entity_poly.pdbx_seq_one_letter_code
_entity_poly.pdbx_strand_id
1 'polypeptide(L)' 'MDQANHQMETFGTLLRQYPQSSRFYNSCTPQQRQAILEQLPKLTSQAQLQGFVEHLPSAAL' A
#
# COMPACT_ATOMS: atom_id res chain seq x y z
N MET A 1 -14.64 -10.54 -9.06
CA MET A 1 -13.18 -10.41 -9.23
C MET A 1 -12.70 -8.95 -9.25
N ASP A 2 -13.58 -7.95 -9.04
CA ASP A 2 -13.22 -6.51 -9.15
C ASP A 2 -12.52 -5.89 -7.95
N GLN A 3 -12.79 -6.38 -6.74
CA GLN A 3 -12.42 -5.65 -5.53
C GLN A 3 -10.91 -5.56 -5.31
N ALA A 4 -10.16 -6.62 -5.61
CA ALA A 4 -8.70 -6.63 -5.48
C ALA A 4 -8.02 -5.67 -6.47
N ASN A 5 -8.55 -5.57 -7.69
CA ASN A 5 -8.03 -4.66 -8.70
C ASN A 5 -8.27 -3.19 -8.29
N HIS A 6 -9.45 -2.90 -7.74
CA HIS A 6 -9.79 -1.58 -7.22
C HIS A 6 -8.89 -1.16 -6.03
N GLN A 7 -8.56 -2.09 -5.13
CA GLN A 7 -7.64 -1.80 -4.02
C GLN A 7 -6.21 -1.53 -4.51
N MET A 8 -5.71 -2.27 -5.51
CA MET A 8 -4.40 -2.01 -6.11
C MET A 8 -4.34 -0.63 -6.78
N GLU A 9 -5.39 -0.25 -7.51
CA GLU A 9 -5.48 1.04 -8.18
C GLU A 9 -5.56 2.21 -7.18
N THR A 10 -6.35 2.03 -6.12
CA THR A 10 -6.44 2.98 -5.01
C THR A 10 -5.11 3.09 -4.27
N PHE A 11 -4.44 1.97 -4.00
CA PHE A 11 -3.13 1.91 -3.36
C PHE A 11 -2.07 2.65 -4.19
N GLY A 12 -2.02 2.43 -5.50
CA GLY A 12 -1.11 3.14 -6.40
C GLY A 12 -1.40 4.65 -6.49
N THR A 13 -2.66 5.04 -6.35
CA THR A 13 -3.06 6.46 -6.28
C THR A 13 -2.63 7.10 -4.96
N LEU A 14 -2.86 6.43 -3.84
CA LEU A 14 -2.40 6.89 -2.52
C LEU A 14 -0.87 6.97 -2.46
N LEU A 15 -0.15 5.97 -2.97
CA LEU A 15 1.31 6.00 -3.06
C LEU A 15 1.84 7.24 -3.80
N ARG A 16 1.12 7.75 -4.81
CA ARG A 16 1.50 8.99 -5.50
C ARG A 16 1.17 10.24 -4.67
N GLN A 17 0.14 10.21 -3.85
CA GLN A 17 -0.21 11.31 -2.94
C GLN A 17 0.73 11.38 -1.71
N TYR A 18 1.27 10.24 -1.28
CA TYR A 18 2.18 10.14 -0.14
C TYR A 18 3.63 9.92 -0.60
N PRO A 19 4.41 11.00 -0.87
CA PRO A 19 5.76 10.88 -1.43
C PRO A 19 6.73 10.11 -0.51
N GLN A 20 6.55 10.16 0.81
CA GLN A 20 7.37 9.38 1.75
C GLN A 20 7.13 7.88 1.59
N SER A 21 5.86 7.46 1.55
CA SER A 21 5.47 6.07 1.31
C SER A 21 5.88 5.60 -0.07
N SER A 22 5.81 6.49 -1.08
CA SER A 22 6.32 6.22 -2.43
C SER A 22 7.80 5.86 -2.44
N ARG A 23 8.62 6.69 -1.77
CA ARG A 23 10.07 6.46 -1.67
C ARG A 23 10.39 5.21 -0.87
N PHE A 24 9.66 4.96 0.21
CA PHE A 24 9.82 3.75 0.99
C PHE A 24 9.45 2.49 0.20
N TYR A 25 8.28 2.48 -0.46
CA TYR A 25 7.86 1.38 -1.33
C TYR A 25 8.85 1.16 -2.48
N ASN A 26 9.42 2.23 -3.04
CA ASN A 26 10.47 2.13 -4.04
C ASN A 26 11.77 1.52 -3.48
N SER A 27 12.10 1.82 -2.22
CA SER A 27 13.26 1.26 -1.52
C SER A 27 13.03 -0.16 -0.96
N CYS A 28 11.78 -0.63 -0.86
CA CYS A 28 11.46 -1.97 -0.39
C CYS A 28 12.03 -3.06 -1.28
N THR A 29 12.42 -4.18 -0.66
CA THR A 29 12.78 -5.40 -1.38
C THR A 29 11.55 -6.01 -2.06
N PRO A 30 11.74 -6.82 -3.12
CA PRO A 30 10.63 -7.51 -3.77
C PRO A 30 9.77 -8.34 -2.79
N GLN A 31 10.39 -8.95 -1.77
CA GLN A 31 9.67 -9.70 -0.73
C GLN A 31 8.79 -8.80 0.15
N GLN A 32 9.28 -7.63 0.56
CA GLN A 32 8.46 -6.65 1.30
C GLN A 32 7.30 -6.14 0.46
N ARG A 33 7.54 -5.84 -0.82
CA ARG A 33 6.46 -5.45 -1.74
C ARG A 33 5.42 -6.54 -1.89
N GLN A 34 5.83 -7.81 -2.00
CA GLN A 34 4.93 -8.95 -2.05
C GLN A 34 4.05 -8.99 -0.80
N ALA A 35 4.65 -8.90 0.39
CA ALA A 35 3.94 -8.92 1.67
C ALA A 35 2.95 -7.74 1.82
N ILE A 36 3.27 -6.58 1.25
CA ILE A 36 2.35 -5.43 1.18
C ILE A 36 1.17 -5.76 0.26
N LEU A 37 1.44 -6.27 -0.94
CA LEU A 37 0.39 -6.61 -1.92
C LEU A 37 -0.54 -7.73 -1.42
N GLU A 38 -0.02 -8.69 -0.66
CA GLU A 38 -0.82 -9.75 -0.01
C GLU A 38 -1.72 -9.23 1.11
N GLN A 39 -1.39 -8.08 1.70
CA GLN A 39 -2.22 -7.42 2.72
C GLN A 39 -3.30 -6.53 2.11
N LEU A 40 -3.10 -5.96 0.92
CA LEU A 40 -4.09 -5.13 0.22
C LEU A 40 -5.50 -5.75 0.10
N PRO A 41 -5.68 -7.02 -0.30
CA PRO A 41 -7.03 -7.61 -0.39
C PRO A 41 -7.72 -7.78 0.97
N LYS A 42 -6.97 -7.73 2.08
CA LYS A 42 -7.53 -7.74 3.44
C LYS A 42 -8.04 -6.37 3.87
N LEU A 43 -7.61 -5.32 3.18
CA LEU A 43 -8.05 -3.93 3.39
C LEU A 43 -9.29 -3.71 2.53
N THR A 44 -10.46 -3.86 3.15
CA THR A 44 -11.75 -3.76 2.45
C THR A 44 -12.27 -2.32 2.38
N SER A 45 -11.73 -1.43 3.21
CA SER A 45 -12.14 -0.03 3.31
C SER A 45 -11.03 0.91 2.89
N GLN A 46 -11.39 1.96 2.13
CA GLN A 46 -10.46 3.00 1.69
C GLN A 46 -9.70 3.66 2.86
N ALA A 47 -10.37 3.90 3.99
CA ALA A 47 -9.72 4.44 5.19
C ALA A 47 -8.61 3.53 5.76
N GLN A 48 -8.80 2.21 5.70
CA GLN A 48 -7.77 1.25 6.11
C GLN A 48 -6.60 1.25 5.12
N LEU A 49 -6.89 1.33 3.83
CA LEU A 49 -5.88 1.41 2.77
C LEU A 49 -5.04 2.69 2.88
N GLN A 50 -5.70 3.82 3.16
CA GLN A 50 -5.06 5.12 3.37
C GLN A 50 -4.20 5.12 4.62
N GLY A 51 -4.72 4.65 5.76
CA GLY A 51 -3.92 4.50 6.99
C GLY A 51 -2.74 3.55 6.78
N PHE A 52 -2.92 2.47 6.03
CA PHE A 52 -1.84 1.54 5.69
C PHE A 52 -0.75 2.21 4.84
N VAL A 53 -1.11 3.02 3.82
CA VAL A 53 -0.13 3.77 3.01
C VAL A 53 0.54 4.87 3.82
N GLU A 54 -0.20 5.57 4.67
CA GLU A 54 0.33 6.62 5.54
C GLU A 54 1.33 6.07 6.57
N HIS A 55 1.04 4.90 7.14
CA HIS A 55 1.92 4.22 8.08
C HIS A 55 2.94 3.28 7.41
N LEU A 56 2.94 3.15 6.09
CA LEU A 56 3.84 2.25 5.35
C LEU A 56 5.34 2.45 5.68
N PRO A 57 5.88 3.70 5.73
CA PRO A 57 7.25 3.92 6.18
C PRO A 57 7.46 3.69 7.69
N SER A 58 6.41 3.82 8.52
CA SER A 58 6.48 3.58 9.96
C SER A 58 6.31 2.11 10.35
N ALA A 59 5.67 1.30 9.50
CA ALA A 59 5.41 -0.13 9.72
C ALA A 59 6.63 -1.01 9.43
N ALA A 60 7.74 -0.40 9.00
CA ALA A 60 8.98 -1.08 8.63
C ALA A 60 10.20 -0.68 9.48
N LEU A 61 10.00 0.15 10.51
CA LEU A 61 10.95 0.39 11.60
C LEU A 61 10.67 -0.60 12.73
#